data_AF-A0A9D5NHS6-F1
#
_entry.id   AF-A0A9D5NHS6-F1
#
_cell.length_a   1.000
_cell.length_b   1.000
_cell.length_c   1.000
_cell.angle_alpha   90.00
_cell.angle_beta   90.00
_cell.angle_gamma   90.00
#
_symmetry.space_group_name_H-M   'P 1'
#
loop_
_entity.id
_entity.type
_entity.pdbx_description
1 polymer ?
#
loop_
_entity_poly.entity_id
_entity_poly.type
_entity_poly.pdbx_seq_one_letter_code
_entity_poly.pdbx_strand_id
1 'polypeptide(L)' 'MKIVANEYSVGEVMKFIRQAEDMTQEEFGNAISRSKNTIKDYEKNKIKYSFELLLKFAKKYNYRITIEKMK' A
#
# COMPACT_ATOMS: atom_id res chain seq x y z
N MET A 1 8.05 -0.42 10.30
CA MET A 1 6.73 -1.07 10.54
C MET A 1 6.80 -2.55 10.17
N LYS A 2 6.06 -3.44 10.85
CA LYS A 2 5.83 -4.83 10.44
C LYS A 2 4.33 -5.12 10.49
N ILE A 3 3.78 -5.70 9.43
CA ILE A 3 2.36 -6.13 9.35
C ILE A 3 2.28 -7.56 8.82
N VAL A 4 1.23 -8.29 9.21
CA VAL A 4 0.90 -9.60 8.64
C VAL A 4 -0.24 -9.39 7.64
N ALA A 5 0.08 -9.24 6.36
CA ALA A 5 -0.85 -8.72 5.36
C ALA A 5 -2.11 -9.59 5.12
N ASN A 6 -2.08 -10.87 5.49
CA ASN A 6 -3.21 -11.79 5.39
C ASN A 6 -4.31 -11.53 6.44
N GLU A 7 -4.05 -10.70 7.45
CA GLU A 7 -5.01 -10.32 8.49
C GLU A 7 -5.84 -9.08 8.12
N TYR A 8 -5.55 -8.46 6.95
CA TYR A 8 -6.13 -7.17 6.56
C TYR A 8 -6.63 -7.19 5.13
N SER A 9 -7.55 -6.29 4.81
CA SER A 9 -7.93 -6.03 3.43
C SER A 9 -6.79 -5.35 2.66
N VAL A 10 -6.82 -5.49 1.34
CA VAL A 10 -5.88 -4.86 0.42
C VAL A 10 -5.83 -3.34 0.65
N GLY A 11 -6.99 -2.69 0.80
CA GLY A 11 -7.06 -1.25 1.10
C GLY A 11 -6.44 -0.85 2.44
N GLU A 12 -6.59 -1.67 3.47
CA GLU A 12 -5.99 -1.43 4.79
C GLU A 12 -4.46 -1.55 4.74
N VAL A 13 -3.94 -2.55 4.03
CA VAL A 13 -2.48 -2.72 3.82
C VAL A 13 -1.89 -1.46 3.18
N MET A 14 -2.54 -0.92 2.13
CA MET A 14 -2.10 0.33 1.50
C MET A 14 -2.12 1.50 2.50
N LYS A 15 -3.19 1.61 3.28
CA LYS A 15 -3.35 2.68 4.27
C LYS A 15 -2.23 2.63 5.32
N PHE A 16 -1.89 1.45 5.83
CA PHE A 16 -0.80 1.29 6.81
C PHE A 16 0.55 1.69 6.22
N ILE A 17 0.84 1.27 4.99
CA ILE A 17 2.06 1.65 4.28
C ILE A 17 2.14 3.17 4.12
N ARG A 18 1.05 3.83 3.70
CA ARG A 18 1.02 5.29 3.60
C ARG A 18 1.24 5.97 4.95
N GLN A 19 0.56 5.51 5.99
CA GLN A 19 0.65 6.08 7.33
C GLN A 19 2.03 5.88 7.96
N ALA A 20 2.71 4.78 7.64
CA ALA A 20 4.06 4.53 8.12
C ALA A 20 5.12 5.50 7.54
N GLU A 21 4.83 6.08 6.37
CA GLU A 21 5.64 7.15 5.76
C GLU A 21 5.14 8.56 6.14
N ASP A 22 4.17 8.68 7.06
CA ASP A 22 3.53 9.94 7.46
C ASP A 22 2.98 10.78 6.28
N MET A 23 2.57 10.12 5.20
CA MET A 23 2.08 10.78 3.98
C MET A 23 0.56 10.99 4.00
N THR A 24 0.12 12.13 3.47
CA THR A 24 -1.27 12.34 3.06
C THR A 24 -1.63 11.47 1.84
N GLN A 25 -2.93 11.27 1.58
CA GLN A 25 -3.39 10.56 0.38
C GLN A 25 -2.92 11.21 -0.93
N GLU A 26 -2.68 12.52 -0.91
CA GLU A 26 -2.23 13.30 -2.05
C GLU A 26 -0.73 13.08 -2.31
N GLU A 27 0.12 13.22 -1.29
CA GLU A 27 1.55 12.95 -1.38
C GLU A 27 1.84 11.52 -1.81
N PHE A 28 1.11 10.56 -1.22
CA PHE A 28 1.23 9.15 -1.57
C PHE A 28 0.79 8.88 -3.01
N GLY A 29 -0.30 9.52 -3.46
CA GLY A 29 -0.75 9.45 -4.85
C GLY A 29 0.32 9.97 -5.81
N ASN A 30 0.85 11.16 -5.54
CA ASN A 30 1.91 11.78 -6.34
C ASN A 30 3.17 10.90 -6.39
N ALA A 31 3.52 10.26 -5.28
CA ALA A 31 4.66 9.35 -5.20
C ALA A 31 4.57 8.12 -6.13
N ILE A 32 3.35 7.68 -6.46
CA ILE A 32 3.10 6.51 -7.30
C ILE A 32 2.35 6.86 -8.61
N SER A 33 2.34 8.13 -9.00
CA SER A 33 1.65 8.63 -10.19
C SER A 33 0.15 8.28 -10.22
N ARG A 34 -0.54 8.54 -9.11
CA ARG A 34 -1.98 8.33 -8.93
C ARG A 34 -2.63 9.56 -8.31
N SER A 35 -3.92 9.75 -8.57
CA SER A 35 -4.67 10.83 -7.95
C SER A 35 -5.00 10.51 -6.48
N LYS A 36 -5.18 11.56 -5.66
CA LYS A 36 -5.71 11.45 -4.30
C LYS A 36 -7.00 10.61 -4.23
N ASN A 37 -7.91 10.81 -5.19
CA ASN A 37 -9.17 10.07 -5.25
C ASN A 37 -8.94 8.57 -5.49
N THR A 38 -8.00 8.23 -6.37
CA THR A 38 -7.60 6.85 -6.62
C THR A 38 -7.05 6.18 -5.35
N ILE A 39 -6.20 6.88 -4.58
CA ILE A 39 -5.70 6.38 -3.30
C ILE A 39 -6.83 6.17 -2.29
N LYS A 40 -7.74 7.14 -2.18
CA LYS A 40 -8.93 7.02 -1.32
C LYS A 40 -9.80 5.82 -1.71
N ASP A 41 -9.98 5.56 -3.00
CA ASP A 41 -10.77 4.42 -3.47
C ASP A 41 -10.05 3.09 -3.26
N TYR A 42 -8.72 3.05 -3.36
CA TYR A 42 -7.92 1.89 -2.92
C TYR A 42 -8.11 1.61 -1.42
N GLU A 43 -7.95 2.62 -0.56
CA GLU A 43 -8.06 2.47 0.90
C GLU A 43 -9.47 2.09 1.36
N LYS A 44 -10.50 2.44 0.58
CA LYS A 44 -11.90 2.04 0.82
C LYS A 44 -12.28 0.71 0.17
N ASN A 45 -11.31 -0.01 -0.42
CA ASN A 45 -11.54 -1.25 -1.17
C ASN A 45 -12.57 -1.10 -2.32
N LYS A 46 -12.80 0.11 -2.83
CA LYS A 46 -13.73 0.35 -3.95
C LYS A 46 -13.16 -0.12 -5.28
N ILE A 47 -11.85 0.05 -5.45
CA ILE A 47 -11.08 -0.43 -6.58
C ILE A 47 -9.84 -1.14 -6.04
N LYS A 48 -9.32 -2.12 -6.79
CA LYS A 48 -8.10 -2.85 -6.41
C LYS A 48 -6.88 -2.17 -7.03
N TYR A 49 -5.77 -2.16 -6.31
CA TYR A 49 -4.46 -1.88 -6.89
C TYR A 49 -3.75 -3.19 -7.26
N SER A 50 -2.79 -3.10 -8.17
CA SER A 50 -2.05 -4.27 -8.64
C SER A 50 -0.87 -4.58 -7.72
N PHE A 51 -0.44 -5.84 -7.69
CA PHE A 51 0.72 -6.26 -6.89
C PHE A 51 2.01 -5.57 -7.39
N GLU A 52 2.12 -5.29 -8.69
CA GLU A 52 3.24 -4.53 -9.27
C GLU A 52 3.35 -3.12 -8.68
N LEU A 53 2.22 -2.46 -8.40
CA LEU A 53 2.23 -1.15 -7.74
C LEU A 53 2.84 -1.25 -6.34
N LEU A 54 2.46 -2.29 -5.59
CA LEU A 54 2.98 -2.55 -4.25
C LEU A 54 4.50 -2.83 -4.29
N LEU A 55 4.97 -3.65 -5.23
CA LEU A 55 6.40 -3.92 -5.40
C LEU A 55 7.19 -2.67 -5.79
N LYS A 56 6.64 -1.82 -6.69
CA LYS A 56 7.25 -0.54 -7.07
C LYS A 56 7.38 0.38 -5.87
N PHE A 57 6.32 0.50 -5.08
CA PHE A 57 6.35 1.27 -3.85
C PHE A 57 7.40 0.73 -2.88
N ALA A 58 7.39 -0.59 -2.65
CA ALA A 58 8.31 -1.23 -1.72
C ALA A 58 9.77 -1.01 -2.10
N LYS A 59 10.10 -1.11 -3.40
CA LYS A 59 11.43 -0.78 -3.91
C LYS A 59 11.80 0.69 -3.70
N LYS A 60 10.86 1.61 -3.91
CA LYS A 60 11.10 3.06 -3.79
C LYS A 60 11.35 3.49 -2.35
N TYR A 61 10.62 2.92 -1.39
CA TYR A 61 10.69 3.30 0.03
C TYR A 61 11.41 2.25 0.90
N ASN A 62 12.20 1.38 0.28
CA ASN A 62 13.04 0.39 0.96
C ASN A 62 12.28 -0.56 1.92
N TYR A 63 11.07 -0.97 1.54
CA TYR A 63 10.31 -1.99 2.24
C TYR A 63 10.74 -3.39 1.80
N ARG A 64 10.82 -4.31 2.77
CA ARG A 64 10.96 -5.74 2.52
C ARG A 64 9.59 -6.40 2.56
N ILE A 65 9.18 -7.01 1.44
CA ILE A 65 7.98 -7.87 1.37
C ILE A 65 8.45 -9.32 1.43
N THR A 66 7.88 -10.11 2.34
CA THR A 66 8.13 -11.56 2.45
C THR A 66 6.84 -12.33 2.19
N ILE A 67 6.96 -13.48 1.53
CA ILE A 67 5.87 -14.46 1.36
C ILE A 67 6.34 -15.72 2.05
N GLU A 68 5.60 -16.11 3.09
CA GLU A 68 5.96 -17.24 3.95
C GLU A 68 4.78 -18.20 3.99
N LYS A 69 5.04 -19.49 3.76
CA LYS A 69 4.04 -20.54 3.88
C LYS A 69 4.01 -21.02 5.33
N MET A 70 2.85 -20.91 5.98
CA MET A 70 2.63 -21.58 7.27
C MET A 70 2.50 -23.09 7.04
N LYS A 71 3.14 -23.88 7.91
CA LYS A 71 3.19 -25.35 7.83
C LYS A 71 1.80 -25.97 7.92
#